data_AF-A0A1I8B3I3-F1
#
_entry.id   AF-A0A1I8B3I3-F1
#
_cell.length_a   1.000
_cell.length_b   1.000
_cell.length_c   1.000
_cell.angle_alpha   90.00
_cell.angle_beta   90.00
_cell.angle_gamma   90.00
#
_symmetry.space_group_name_H-M   'P 1'
#
loop_
_entity.id
_entity.type
_entity.pdbx_description
1 polymer ?
#
loop_
_entity_poly.entity_id
_entity_poly.type
_entity_poly.pdbx_seq_one_letter_code
_entity_poly.pdbx_strand_id
1 'polypeptide(L)'
;MCSLGKYENLTHCGQRHLNNTDNVKCPSGYKCMGMLEMSPLCCNITNYEIYKRNVKPKCDNGKKSLKYLGKSCEDEFCPFETNCVQLEMLAHCCPK
;
A
#
# COMPACT_ATOMS: atom_id res chain seq x y z
N MET A 1 6.17 0.78 -6.88
CA MET A 1 5.07 0.35 -5.98
C MET A 1 3.85 -0.21 -6.72
N CYS A 2 3.36 0.39 -7.82
CA CYS A 2 2.38 -0.28 -8.69
C CYS A 2 2.99 -1.12 -9.81
N SER A 3 4.23 -0.82 -10.18
CA SER A 3 5.04 -1.62 -11.10
C SER A 3 5.94 -2.54 -10.31
N LEU A 4 5.57 -3.83 -10.22
CA LEU A 4 6.52 -4.92 -9.99
C LEU A 4 7.24 -5.27 -11.32
N GLY A 5 7.69 -4.25 -12.07
CA GLY A 5 8.61 -4.47 -13.20
C GLY A 5 8.19 -4.15 -14.64
N LYS A 6 7.09 -3.44 -14.95
CA LYS A 6 6.90 -2.86 -16.30
C LYS A 6 6.29 -1.46 -16.26
N TYR A 7 7.04 -0.48 -16.76
CA TYR A 7 6.62 0.89 -16.99
C TYR A 7 6.04 0.99 -18.40
N GLU A 8 4.83 0.50 -18.63
CA GLU A 8 4.13 0.81 -19.88
C GLU A 8 2.70 1.22 -19.52
N ASN A 9 2.44 2.53 -19.64
CA ASN A 9 1.15 3.19 -19.46
C ASN A 9 0.58 3.23 -18.04
N LEU A 10 1.24 3.99 -17.15
CA LEU A 10 0.66 4.44 -15.89
C LEU A 10 -0.48 5.45 -16.16
N THR A 11 -1.70 4.96 -16.40
CA THR A 11 -2.89 5.80 -16.54
C THR A 11 -3.20 6.44 -15.19
N HIS A 12 -3.20 7.77 -15.14
CA HIS A 12 -3.72 8.53 -14.01
C HIS A 12 -5.21 8.25 -13.85
N CYS A 13 -5.68 8.14 -12.60
CA CYS A 13 -7.09 7.97 -12.30
C CYS A 13 -7.56 9.03 -11.31
N GLY A 14 -8.87 9.25 -11.23
CA GLY A 14 -9.44 10.30 -10.39
C GLY A 14 -9.25 11.72 -10.96
N GLN A 15 -9.79 12.71 -10.26
CA GLN A 15 -9.84 14.09 -10.74
C GLN A 15 -8.49 14.79 -10.58
N ARG A 16 -7.93 15.30 -11.67
CA ARG A 16 -6.99 16.41 -11.63
C ARG A 16 -7.54 17.59 -12.43
N HIS A 17 -7.93 18.62 -11.67
CA HIS A 17 -8.16 20.03 -12.04
C HIS A 17 -9.46 20.43 -12.76
N LEU A 18 -10.35 21.02 -11.94
CA LEU A 18 -10.94 22.37 -12.08
C LEU A 18 -11.87 22.77 -13.22
N ASN A 19 -12.12 22.03 -14.31
CA ASN A 19 -13.18 22.47 -15.25
C ASN A 19 -13.78 21.40 -16.18
N ASN A 20 -13.55 20.09 -15.97
CA ASN A 20 -14.29 19.07 -16.71
C ASN A 20 -14.38 17.74 -15.93
N THR A 21 -15.58 17.17 -15.87
CA THR A 21 -15.95 16.07 -14.96
C THR A 21 -15.74 14.69 -15.57
N ASP A 22 -14.66 14.47 -16.30
CA ASP A 22 -14.32 13.13 -16.79
C ASP A 22 -13.63 12.33 -15.68
N ASN A 23 -14.41 11.53 -14.96
CA ASN A 23 -13.88 10.55 -14.03
C ASN A 23 -13.11 9.48 -14.81
N VAL A 24 -11.79 9.65 -14.97
CA VAL A 24 -10.93 8.63 -15.56
C VAL A 24 -10.96 7.39 -14.67
N LYS A 25 -11.69 6.36 -15.13
CA LYS A 25 -11.79 5.06 -14.48
C LYS A 25 -10.64 4.18 -14.94
N CYS A 26 -10.13 3.36 -14.02
CA CYS A 26 -9.14 2.35 -14.37
C CYS A 26 -9.75 1.25 -15.23
N PRO A 27 -8.97 0.66 -16.16
CA PRO A 27 -9.42 -0.49 -16.93
C PRO A 27 -9.69 -1.70 -16.02
N SER A 28 -10.48 -2.65 -16.52
CA SER A 28 -10.76 -3.91 -15.84
C SER A 28 -9.46 -4.62 -15.43
N GLY A 29 -9.40 -5.11 -14.19
CA GLY A 29 -8.17 -5.69 -13.63
C GLY A 29 -7.26 -4.69 -12.89
N TYR A 30 -7.62 -3.40 -12.89
CA TYR A 30 -6.88 -2.34 -12.20
C TYR A 30 -7.78 -1.57 -11.22
N LYS A 31 -7.20 -1.11 -10.12
CA LYS A 31 -7.83 -0.24 -9.12
C LYS A 31 -7.08 1.09 -9.04
N CYS A 32 -7.82 2.16 -8.79
CA CYS A 32 -7.25 3.47 -8.57
C CYS A 32 -6.62 3.55 -7.18
N MET A 33 -5.31 3.77 -7.13
CA MET A 33 -4.57 3.90 -5.87
C MET A 33 -4.17 5.36 -5.67
N GLY A 34 -4.75 6.00 -4.67
CA GLY A 34 -4.30 7.31 -4.21
C GLY A 34 -2.99 7.17 -3.42
N MET A 35 -1.99 7.96 -3.79
CA MET A 35 -0.79 8.14 -2.97
C MET A 35 -0.87 9.52 -2.32
N LEU A 36 -0.44 9.63 -1.06
CA LEU A 36 -0.61 10.85 -0.26
C LEU A 36 -0.01 12.12 -0.92
N GLU A 37 1.06 11.96 -1.70
CA GLU A 37 1.79 13.06 -2.34
C GLU A 37 1.86 12.96 -3.87
N MET A 38 1.20 11.97 -4.49
CA MET A 38 1.26 11.78 -5.94
C MET A 38 -0.13 11.70 -6.56
N SER A 39 -0.17 11.82 -7.89
CA SER A 39 -1.37 11.56 -8.67
C SER A 39 -1.93 10.18 -8.29
N PRO A 40 -3.26 10.02 -8.22
CA PRO A 40 -3.80 8.66 -8.18
C PRO A 40 -3.46 7.96 -9.50
N LEU A 41 -3.06 6.69 -9.40
CA LEU A 41 -2.61 5.87 -10.52
C LEU A 41 -3.40 4.57 -10.57
N CYS A 42 -3.62 4.05 -11.78
CA CYS A 42 -4.18 2.72 -11.95
C CYS A 42 -3.15 1.65 -11.64
N CYS A 43 -3.47 0.79 -10.68
CA CYS A 43 -2.59 -0.27 -10.20
C CYS A 43 -3.30 -1.61 -10.36
N ASN A 44 -2.58 -2.64 -10.81
CA ASN A 44 -3.14 -3.98 -10.91
C ASN A 44 -3.75 -4.41 -9.56
N ILE A 45 -4.92 -5.05 -9.59
CA ILE A 45 -5.66 -5.42 -8.37
C ILE A 45 -4.79 -6.22 -7.40
N THR A 46 -3.99 -7.17 -7.90
CA THR A 46 -3.10 -7.98 -7.07
C THR A 46 -2.10 -7.10 -6.31
N ASN A 47 -1.45 -6.18 -7.00
CA ASN A 47 -0.48 -5.25 -6.39
C ASN A 47 -1.17 -4.29 -5.41
N TYR A 48 -2.37 -3.84 -5.74
CA TYR A 48 -3.17 -2.98 -4.87
C TYR A 48 -3.52 -3.69 -3.56
N GLU A 49 -3.97 -4.95 -3.62
CA GLU A 49 -4.32 -5.70 -2.41
C GLU A 49 -3.06 -6.03 -1.58
N ILE A 50 -1.93 -6.37 -2.20
CA ILE A 50 -0.64 -6.54 -1.50
C ILE A 50 -0.27 -5.25 -0.76
N TYR A 51 -0.23 -4.12 -1.48
CA TYR A 51 0.10 -2.82 -0.87
C TYR A 51 -0.83 -2.49 0.28
N LYS A 52 -2.15 -2.62 0.08
CA LYS A 52 -3.16 -2.34 1.10
C LYS A 52 -2.99 -3.18 2.36
N ARG A 53 -2.66 -4.47 2.24
CA ARG A 53 -2.36 -5.35 3.37
C ARG A 53 -1.07 -4.95 4.09
N ASN A 54 -0.07 -4.49 3.35
CA ASN A 54 1.23 -4.11 3.89
C ASN A 54 1.23 -2.75 4.61
N VAL A 55 0.45 -1.76 4.14
CA VAL A 55 0.41 -0.41 4.76
C VAL A 55 -0.61 -0.28 5.90
N LYS A 56 -1.57 -1.19 5.98
CA LYS A 56 -2.52 -1.31 7.10
C LYS A 56 -2.57 -2.75 7.58
N PRO A 57 -1.45 -3.27 8.11
CA PRO A 57 -1.38 -4.63 8.54
C PRO A 57 -2.23 -4.86 9.79
N LYS A 58 -2.66 -6.10 10.00
CA LYS A 58 -3.42 -6.52 11.19
C LYS A 58 -2.61 -7.58 11.92
N CYS A 59 -2.64 -7.55 13.24
CA CYS A 59 -2.06 -8.60 14.06
C CYS A 59 -3.10 -9.71 14.30
N ASP A 60 -2.64 -10.97 14.35
CA ASP A 60 -3.51 -12.14 14.50
C ASP A 60 -4.35 -12.12 15.79
N ASN A 61 -3.86 -11.45 16.85
CA ASN A 61 -4.54 -11.33 18.13
C ASN A 61 -5.72 -10.32 18.15
N GLY A 62 -6.18 -9.84 16.99
CA GLY A 62 -7.17 -8.76 16.89
C GLY A 62 -6.64 -7.40 17.38
N LYS A 63 -5.38 -7.35 17.83
CA LYS A 63 -4.67 -6.15 18.25
C LYS A 63 -4.30 -5.31 17.02
N LYS A 64 -4.32 -3.99 17.16
CA LYS A 64 -3.88 -3.08 16.10
C LYS A 64 -2.35 -3.16 15.97
N SER A 65 -1.86 -3.18 14.74
CA SER A 65 -0.43 -2.99 14.49
C SER A 65 0.00 -1.63 15.05
N LEU A 66 1.22 -1.56 15.58
CA LEU A 66 1.80 -0.26 15.93
C LEU A 66 2.02 0.57 14.65
N LYS A 67 2.12 1.89 14.80
CA LYS A 67 2.36 2.83 13.68
C LYS A 67 3.75 2.72 13.05
N TYR A 68 4.61 1.85 13.58
CA TYR A 68 5.96 1.63 13.08
C TYR A 68 5.92 0.58 11.97
N LEU A 69 6.29 1.00 10.77
CA LEU A 69 6.49 0.14 9.60
C LEU A 69 7.97 0.20 9.23
N GLY A 70 8.60 -0.97 9.11
CA GLY A 70 9.97 -1.13 8.62
C GLY A 70 9.98 -1.78 7.25
N LYS A 71 11.16 -1.86 6.61
CA LYS A 71 11.29 -2.61 5.35
C LYS A 71 11.42 -4.11 5.64
N SER A 72 12.25 -4.47 6.62
CA SER A 72 12.49 -5.84 7.05
C SER A 72 12.45 -5.95 8.58
N CYS A 73 12.13 -7.14 9.10
CA CYS A 73 12.34 -7.44 10.51
C CYS A 73 13.81 -7.45 10.92
N GLU A 74 14.73 -7.54 9.96
CA GLU A 74 16.17 -7.41 10.17
C GLU A 74 16.60 -5.99 10.57
N ASP A 75 15.75 -4.98 10.34
CA ASP A 75 16.03 -3.59 10.72
C ASP A 75 15.86 -3.34 12.24
N GLU A 76 15.44 -4.35 13.02
CA GLU A 76 15.26 -4.31 14.49
C GLU A 76 14.50 -3.08 15.03
N PHE A 77 13.56 -2.55 14.25
CA PHE A 77 12.83 -1.31 14.56
C PHE A 77 11.68 -1.49 15.56
N CYS A 78 11.38 -2.73 15.97
CA CYS A 78 10.26 -3.02 16.86
C CYS A 78 10.61 -2.81 18.34
N PRO A 79 9.76 -2.11 19.11
CA PRO A 79 10.00 -1.86 20.53
C PRO A 79 9.88 -3.13 21.38
N PHE A 80 10.39 -3.04 22.62
CA PHE A 80 10.27 -4.10 23.63
C PHE A 80 8.79 -4.50 23.84
N GLU A 81 8.53 -5.78 24.16
CA GLU A 81 7.17 -6.40 24.21
C GLU A 81 6.40 -6.53 22.88
N THR A 82 7.06 -6.33 21.73
CA THR A 82 6.47 -6.60 20.42
C THR A 82 7.23 -7.65 19.63
N ASN A 83 6.51 -8.37 18.77
CA ASN A 83 7.05 -9.28 17.79
C ASN A 83 7.01 -8.61 16.41
N CYS A 84 8.09 -8.73 15.66
CA CYS A 84 8.10 -8.31 14.27
C CYS A 84 7.39 -9.34 13.38
N VAL A 85 6.54 -8.86 12.48
CA VAL A 85 5.85 -9.68 11.49
C VAL A 85 6.21 -9.17 10.10
N GLN A 86 6.92 -10.02 9.35
CA GLN A 86 7.32 -9.76 7.97
C GLN A 86 6.14 -10.01 7.02
N LEU A 87 5.84 -9.02 6.18
CA LEU A 87 4.92 -9.16 5.06
C LEU A 87 5.68 -9.04 3.73
N GLU A 88 4.97 -9.09 2.61
CA GLU A 88 5.57 -9.16 1.28
C GLU A 88 6.39 -7.90 0.89
N MET A 89 6.06 -6.74 1.45
CA MET A 89 6.73 -5.46 1.14
C MET A 89 7.28 -4.73 2.35
N LEU A 90 6.66 -4.91 3.51
CA LEU A 90 6.99 -4.19 4.74
C LEU A 90 6.97 -5.15 5.92
N ALA A 91 7.64 -4.75 6.98
CA ALA A 91 7.52 -5.37 8.29
C ALA A 91 6.71 -4.46 9.21
N HIS A 92 6.00 -5.06 10.18
CA HIS A 92 5.28 -4.30 11.20
C HIS A 92 5.42 -4.96 12.56
N CYS A 93 5.21 -4.16 13.61
CA CYS A 93 5.30 -4.64 14.98
C CYS A 93 3.92 -4.96 15.53
N CYS A 94 3.79 -6.18 16.04
CA CYS A 94 2.60 -6.67 16.72
C CYS A 94 2.87 -6.86 18.21
N PRO A 95 1.95 -6.47 19.10
CA PRO A 95 2.09 -6.83 20.51
C PRO A 95 2.13 -8.34 20.66
N LYS A 96 2.99 -8.83 21.57
CA LYS A 96 2.98 -10.23 22.00
C LYS A 96 1.58 -10.66 22.47
#